data_AF-A0A7C5LD66-F1
#
_entry.id   AF-A0A7C5LD66-F1
#
_cell.length_a   1.000
_cell.length_b   1.000
_cell.length_c   1.000
_cell.angle_alpha   90.00
_cell.angle_beta   90.00
_cell.angle_gamma   90.00
#
_symmetry.space_group_name_H-M   'P 1'
#
loop_
_entity.id
_entity.type
_entity.pdbx_description
1 polymer ?
#
loop_
_entity_poly.entity_id
_entity_poly.type
_entity_poly.pdbx_seq_one_letter_code
_entity_poly.pdbx_strand_id
1 'polypeptide(L)'
;MDVVVYSTEWTGDIALGEALINLLVRRLKERSVAFKLLEKQGLSDKDDIIPWVVGKPAKVLEVVVDERDRVVAEALLDDVYRDGTAIKQEALKTARKYITDENELNEYAKGLEETYGW
;
A
#
# COMPACT_ATOMS: atom_id res chain seq x y z
N MET A 1 17.96 -11.59 -11.12
CA MET A 1 18.04 -10.18 -10.69
C MET A 1 16.70 -9.87 -10.05
N ASP A 2 16.68 -9.15 -8.96
CA ASP A 2 15.45 -8.85 -8.22
C ASP A 2 14.96 -7.45 -8.60
N VAL A 3 13.66 -7.27 -8.78
CA VAL A 3 13.03 -6.00 -9.15
C VAL A 3 11.91 -5.62 -8.18
N VAL A 4 11.85 -4.32 -7.86
CA VAL A 4 10.77 -3.75 -7.05
C VAL A 4 9.56 -3.53 -7.95
N VAL A 5 8.44 -4.18 -7.62
CA VAL A 5 7.16 -4.06 -8.34
C VAL A 5 6.32 -2.93 -7.75
N TYR A 6 6.37 -2.76 -6.44
CA TYR A 6 5.64 -1.73 -5.73
C TYR A 6 6.37 -1.32 -4.44
N SER A 7 6.34 -0.02 -4.13
CA SER A 7 6.91 0.57 -2.91
C SER A 7 5.93 1.56 -2.28
N THR A 8 5.77 1.50 -0.96
CA THR A 8 4.96 2.49 -0.23
C THR A 8 5.61 3.86 -0.12
N GLU A 9 6.89 4.00 -0.50
CA GLU A 9 7.61 5.29 -0.50
C GLU A 9 6.88 6.38 -1.30
N TRP A 10 6.20 5.99 -2.38
CA TRP A 10 5.48 6.90 -3.27
C TRP A 10 4.05 7.19 -2.80
N THR A 11 3.58 6.48 -1.76
CA THR A 11 2.21 6.57 -1.29
C THR A 11 2.19 7.43 -0.04
N GLY A 12 1.74 8.69 -0.17
CA GLY A 12 1.60 9.62 0.96
C GLY A 12 0.59 9.16 2.03
N ASP A 13 -0.20 8.14 1.73
CA ASP A 13 -1.12 7.47 2.65
C ASP A 13 -0.59 6.08 3.04
N ILE A 14 -0.20 5.95 4.31
CA ILE A 14 0.35 4.70 4.87
C ILE A 14 -0.67 3.56 4.80
N ALA A 15 -1.95 3.83 5.11
CA ALA A 15 -2.99 2.82 5.13
C ALA A 15 -3.32 2.33 3.72
N LEU A 16 -3.36 3.24 2.75
CA LEU A 16 -3.56 2.90 1.34
C LEU A 16 -2.37 2.11 0.77
N GLY A 17 -1.13 2.54 1.06
CA GLY A 17 0.08 1.86 0.57
C GLY A 17 0.18 0.43 1.09
N GLU A 18 -0.08 0.23 2.39
CA GLU A 18 -0.16 -1.11 2.97
C GLU A 18 -1.30 -1.95 2.39
N ALA A 19 -2.47 -1.35 2.12
CA ALA A 19 -3.59 -2.06 1.52
C ALA A 19 -3.24 -2.58 0.12
N LEU A 20 -2.59 -1.76 -0.70
CA LEU A 20 -2.11 -2.14 -2.03
C LEU A 20 -1.10 -3.29 -1.95
N ILE A 21 -0.17 -3.25 -1.00
CA ILE A 21 0.74 -4.38 -0.74
C ILE A 21 -0.03 -5.64 -0.34
N ASN A 22 -0.98 -5.53 0.58
CA ASN A 22 -1.73 -6.70 1.06
C ASN A 22 -2.51 -7.36 -0.09
N LEU A 23 -3.12 -6.55 -0.96
CA LEU A 23 -3.81 -7.03 -2.15
C LEU A 23 -2.85 -7.66 -3.15
N LEU A 24 -1.75 -6.98 -3.50
CA LEU A 24 -0.73 -7.51 -4.42
C LEU A 24 -0.14 -8.82 -3.91
N VAL A 25 0.23 -8.89 -2.63
CA VAL A 25 0.74 -10.11 -1.98
C VAL A 25 -0.28 -11.25 -2.05
N ARG A 26 -1.58 -10.96 -1.87
CA ARG A 26 -2.63 -11.99 -2.01
C ARG A 26 -2.66 -12.52 -3.45
N ARG A 27 -2.67 -11.64 -4.45
CA ARG A 27 -2.67 -12.03 -5.88
C ARG A 27 -1.41 -12.81 -6.27
N LEU A 28 -0.24 -12.39 -5.80
CA LEU A 28 1.04 -13.09 -6.04
C LEU A 28 1.01 -14.51 -5.45
N LYS A 29 0.50 -14.67 -4.22
CA LYS A 29 0.33 -15.99 -3.59
C LYS A 29 -0.65 -16.88 -4.36
N GLU A 30 -1.80 -16.33 -4.77
CA GLU A 30 -2.80 -17.06 -5.57
C GLU A 30 -2.23 -17.57 -6.90
N ARG A 31 -1.31 -16.82 -7.50
CA ARG A 31 -0.62 -17.19 -8.74
C ARG A 31 0.69 -17.95 -8.54
N SER A 32 1.04 -18.28 -7.29
CA SER A 32 2.30 -18.96 -6.93
C SER A 32 3.55 -18.24 -7.45
N VAL A 33 3.51 -16.91 -7.54
CA VAL A 33 4.66 -16.09 -7.91
C VAL A 33 5.56 -15.90 -6.69
N ALA A 34 6.85 -16.15 -6.83
CA ALA A 34 7.81 -15.93 -5.75
C ALA A 34 8.05 -14.44 -5.55
N PHE A 35 7.96 -13.97 -4.29
CA PHE A 35 8.22 -12.58 -3.94
C PHE A 35 8.91 -12.48 -2.58
N LYS A 36 9.56 -11.34 -2.35
CA LYS A 36 10.12 -10.91 -1.07
C LYS A 36 9.42 -9.62 -0.67
N LEU A 37 9.03 -9.53 0.60
CA LEU A 37 8.57 -8.27 1.19
C LEU A 37 9.76 -7.68 1.95
N LEU A 38 10.28 -6.55 1.48
CA LEU A 38 11.37 -5.84 2.13
C LEU A 38 10.80 -4.69 2.96
N GLU A 39 11.34 -4.54 4.17
CA GLU A 39 11.05 -3.41 5.04
C GLU A 39 12.31 -2.55 5.11
N LYS A 40 12.22 -1.30 4.66
CA LYS A 40 13.26 -0.29 4.82
C LYS A 40 12.84 0.68 5.92
N GLN A 41 13.73 0.90 6.89
CA GLN A 41 13.62 2.08 7.74
C GLN A 41 13.90 3.30 6.85
N GLY A 42 12.94 4.22 6.76
CA GLY A 42 13.08 5.43 5.96
C GLY A 42 14.33 6.20 6.36
N LEU A 43 15.21 6.48 5.40
CA LEU A 43 16.30 7.43 5.53
C LEU A 43 16.03 8.59 4.58
N SER A 44 15.44 9.67 5.11
CA SER A 44 15.77 11.05 4.72
C SER A 44 15.05 12.03 5.65
N ASP A 45 15.76 12.57 6.64
CA ASP A 45 15.43 13.81 7.36
C ASP A 45 15.57 15.07 6.45
N LYS A 46 15.22 14.94 5.17
CA LYS A 46 15.30 16.01 4.18
C LYS A 46 14.15 15.86 3.21
N ASP A 47 12.96 16.18 3.68
CA ASP A 47 12.00 16.98 2.95
C ASP A 47 10.96 17.46 3.96
N ASP A 48 11.02 18.76 4.24
CA ASP A 48 10.08 19.49 5.08
C ASP A 48 8.66 19.40 4.49
N ILE A 49 7.86 18.45 4.97
CA ILE A 49 6.40 18.58 5.02
C ILE A 49 5.92 18.09 6.40
N ILE A 50 5.55 19.06 7.23
CA ILE A 50 5.10 18.92 8.63
C ILE A 50 3.84 18.05 8.73
N PRO A 51 3.67 17.25 9.81
CA PRO A 51 2.87 16.03 9.82
C PRO A 51 1.42 16.29 10.24
N TRP A 52 0.49 15.45 9.78
CA TRP A 52 -0.79 15.28 10.45
C TRP A 52 -1.01 13.81 10.78
N VAL A 53 -1.13 13.57 12.09
CA VAL A 53 -1.44 12.33 12.83
C VAL A 53 -0.25 11.42 13.19
N VAL A 54 -0.08 11.28 14.50
CA VAL A 54 0.99 10.62 15.25
C VAL A 54 0.92 9.11 15.09
N GLY A 55 1.93 8.51 14.47
CA GLY A 55 2.13 7.07 14.36
C GLY A 55 3.61 6.71 14.32
N LYS A 56 3.93 5.43 14.56
CA LYS A 56 5.30 4.89 14.42
C LYS A 56 5.92 5.33 13.08
N PRO A 57 7.26 5.49 12.98
CA PRO A 57 7.90 5.89 11.73
C PRO A 57 7.38 5.03 10.58
N ALA A 58 6.90 5.69 9.52
CA ALA A 58 6.38 5.02 8.34
C ALA A 58 7.49 4.12 7.78
N LYS A 59 7.31 2.80 7.90
CA LYS A 59 8.21 1.83 7.31
C LYS A 59 7.93 1.81 5.81
N VAL A 60 8.96 2.00 5.00
CA VAL A 60 8.83 1.80 3.55
C VAL A 60 8.79 0.30 3.32
N LEU A 61 7.72 -0.17 2.70
CA LEU A 61 7.52 -1.56 2.35
C LEU A 61 7.63 -1.71 0.83
N GLU A 62 8.40 -2.71 0.39
CA GLU A 62 8.62 -3.01 -1.01
C GLU A 62 8.27 -4.45 -1.34
N VAL A 63 7.52 -4.66 -2.41
CA VAL A 63 7.28 -5.98 -2.99
C VAL A 63 8.30 -6.19 -4.10
N VAL A 64 9.16 -7.19 -3.90
CA VAL A 64 10.27 -7.51 -4.79
C VAL A 64 10.06 -8.89 -5.39
N VAL A 65 10.23 -9.04 -6.69
CA VAL A 65 10.12 -10.32 -7.42
C VAL A 65 11.38 -10.59 -8.22
N ASP A 66 11.57 -11.82 -8.68
CA ASP A 66 12.59 -12.14 -9.68
C ASP A 66 12.22 -11.47 -11.02
N GLU A 67 13.20 -10.94 -11.75
CA GLU A 67 13.01 -10.31 -13.07
C GLU A 67 12.17 -11.18 -14.02
N ARG A 68 12.30 -12.51 -13.94
CA ARG A 68 11.53 -13.45 -14.78
C ARG A 68 10.02 -13.37 -14.54
N ASP A 69 9.62 -13.00 -13.32
CA ASP A 69 8.23 -12.89 -12.90
C ASP A 69 7.71 -11.45 -12.95
N ARG A 70 8.57 -10.48 -13.31
CA ARG A 70 8.25 -9.04 -13.33
C ARG A 70 6.96 -8.73 -14.07
N VAL A 71 6.83 -9.19 -15.31
CA VAL A 71 5.67 -8.91 -16.17
C VAL A 71 4.38 -9.45 -15.55
N VAL A 72 4.45 -10.63 -14.93
CA VAL A 72 3.30 -11.23 -14.25
C VAL A 72 2.95 -10.42 -13.01
N ALA A 73 3.94 -10.02 -12.22
CA ALA A 73 3.74 -9.24 -11.01
C ALA A 73 3.18 -7.83 -11.29
N GLU A 74 3.68 -7.16 -12.33
CA GLU A 74 3.17 -5.87 -12.81
C GLU A 74 1.70 -6.00 -13.28
N ALA A 75 1.37 -7.06 -14.04
CA ALA A 75 0.00 -7.31 -14.45
C ALA A 75 -0.94 -7.55 -13.26
N LEU A 76 -0.47 -8.25 -12.21
CA LEU A 76 -1.26 -8.44 -10.99
C LEU A 76 -1.42 -7.15 -10.18
N LEU A 77 -0.42 -6.26 -10.21
CA LEU A 77 -0.54 -4.93 -9.62
C LEU A 77 -1.57 -4.07 -10.37
N ASP A 78 -1.58 -4.12 -11.71
CA ASP A 78 -2.61 -3.46 -12.52
C ASP A 78 -4.01 -3.99 -12.20
N ASP A 79 -4.16 -5.31 -12.04
CA ASP A 79 -5.42 -5.92 -11.61
C ASP A 79 -5.86 -5.44 -10.22
N VAL A 80 -4.91 -5.22 -9.29
CA VAL A 80 -5.19 -4.60 -7.99
C VAL A 80 -5.72 -3.18 -8.17
N TYR A 81 -5.07 -2.35 -8.99
CA TYR A 81 -5.50 -0.97 -9.23
C TYR A 81 -6.87 -0.84 -9.88
N ARG A 82 -7.28 -1.85 -10.66
CA ARG A 82 -8.61 -1.88 -11.30
C ARG A 82 -9.73 -2.26 -10.34
N ASP A 83 -9.41 -2.94 -9.23
CA ASP A 83 -10.40 -3.39 -8.25
C ASP A 83 -10.59 -2.35 -7.13
N GLY A 84 -11.19 -1.21 -7.48
CA GLY A 84 -11.41 -0.11 -6.54
C GLY A 84 -12.23 -0.50 -5.30
N THR A 85 -13.14 -1.46 -5.44
CA THR A 85 -13.91 -1.99 -4.30
C THR A 85 -13.00 -2.75 -3.33
N ALA A 86 -12.12 -3.64 -3.82
CA ALA A 86 -11.17 -4.34 -2.96
C ALA A 86 -10.17 -3.39 -2.30
N ILE A 87 -9.70 -2.36 -3.03
CA ILE A 87 -8.84 -1.32 -2.47
C ILE A 87 -9.55 -0.60 -1.33
N LYS A 88 -10.76 -0.09 -1.55
CA LYS A 88 -11.55 0.61 -0.51
C LYS A 88 -11.69 -0.26 0.75
N GLN A 89 -12.06 -1.53 0.57
CA GLN A 89 -12.26 -2.44 1.71
C GLN A 89 -10.96 -2.72 2.47
N GLU A 90 -9.86 -3.03 1.77
CA GLU A 90 -8.58 -3.33 2.42
C GLU A 90 -7.93 -2.07 3.00
N ALA A 91 -8.12 -0.90 2.39
CA ALA A 91 -7.68 0.40 2.91
C ALA A 91 -8.39 0.74 4.22
N LEU A 92 -9.72 0.64 4.29
CA LEU A 92 -10.47 0.87 5.54
C LEU A 92 -10.09 -0.13 6.63
N LYS A 93 -9.91 -1.40 6.27
CA LYS A 93 -9.43 -2.43 7.20
C LYS A 93 -8.02 -2.12 7.72
N THR A 94 -7.14 -1.62 6.86
CA THR A 94 -5.76 -1.27 7.23
C THR A 94 -5.73 0.01 8.06
N ALA A 95 -6.54 1.00 7.72
CA ALA A 95 -6.68 2.26 8.43
C ALA A 95 -7.08 2.06 9.89
N ARG A 96 -7.89 1.04 10.22
CA ARG A 96 -8.21 0.65 11.61
C ARG A 96 -7.01 0.33 12.50
N LYS A 97 -5.82 0.05 11.93
CA LYS A 97 -4.58 -0.10 12.72
C LYS A 97 -4.03 1.24 13.22
N TYR A 98 -4.40 2.32 12.54
CA TYR A 98 -3.85 3.67 12.70
C TYR A 98 -4.87 4.64 13.29
N ILE A 99 -6.13 4.50 12.88
CA ILE A 99 -7.26 5.31 13.28
C ILE A 99 -8.10 4.50 14.25
N THR A 100 -8.19 4.95 15.50
CA THR A 100 -8.95 4.27 16.56
C THR A 100 -10.32 4.90 16.80
N ASP A 101 -10.50 6.16 16.39
CA ASP A 101 -11.79 6.85 16.46
C ASP A 101 -12.65 6.53 15.23
N GLU A 102 -13.89 6.10 15.45
CA GLU A 102 -14.80 5.72 14.35
C GLU A 102 -15.26 6.93 13.51
N ASN A 103 -15.32 8.15 14.07
CA ASN A 103 -15.63 9.35 13.28
C ASN A 103 -14.47 9.70 12.36
N GLU A 104 -13.22 9.67 12.86
CA GLU A 104 -12.03 9.88 12.04
C GLU A 104 -11.94 8.82 10.92
N LEU A 105 -12.29 7.56 11.21
CA LEU A 105 -12.32 6.50 10.20
C LEU A 105 -13.39 6.75 9.13
N ASN A 106 -14.54 7.28 9.52
CA ASN A 106 -15.60 7.66 8.58
C ASN A 106 -15.21 8.86 7.71
N GLU A 107 -14.50 9.85 8.27
CA GLU A 107 -13.95 10.97 7.51
C GLU A 107 -12.88 10.49 6.52
N TYR A 108 -11.99 9.60 6.95
CA TYR A 108 -11.02 8.94 6.07
C TYR A 108 -11.72 8.20 4.92
N ALA A 109 -12.77 7.42 5.22
CA ALA A 109 -13.56 6.71 4.22
C ALA A 109 -14.16 7.64 3.16
N LYS A 110 -14.71 8.79 3.59
CA LYS A 110 -15.24 9.81 2.69
C LYS A 110 -14.12 10.45 1.85
N GLY A 111 -12.99 10.77 2.47
CA GLY A 111 -11.84 11.34 1.76
C GLY A 111 -11.31 10.44 0.65
N LEU A 112 -11.29 9.12 0.87
CA LEU A 112 -10.96 8.14 -0.18
C LEU A 112 -12.00 8.15 -1.32
N GLU A 113 -13.29 8.22 -0.99
CA GLU A 113 -14.38 8.26 -1.97
C GLU A 113 -14.31 9.52 -2.85
N GLU A 114 -14.05 10.68 -2.24
CA GLU A 114 -13.90 11.95 -2.94
C GLU A 114 -12.64 12.01 -3.82
N THR A 115 -11.54 11.43 -3.35
CA THR A 115 -10.24 11.46 -4.07
C THR A 115 -10.22 10.51 -5.27
N TYR A 116 -10.77 9.30 -5.10
CA TYR A 116 -10.64 8.22 -6.07
C TYR A 116 -11.94 7.90 -6.84
N GLY A 117 -13.07 8.53 -6.48
CA GLY A 117 -14.34 8.42 -7.20
C GLY A 117 -15.01 7.05 -7.12
N TRP A 118 -14.81 6.32 -6.01
CA TRP A 118 -15.37 4.98 -5.77
C TRP A 118 -16.79 5.00 -5.21
#